data_AF-A0A0E0XZ93-F1
#
_entry.id   AF-A0A0E0XZ93-F1
#
_cell.length_a   1.000
_cell.length_b   1.000
_cell.length_c   1.000
_cell.angle_alpha   90.00
_cell.angle_beta   90.00
_cell.angle_gamma   90.00
#
_symmetry.space_group_name_H-M   'P 1'
#
loop_
_entity.id
_entity.type
_entity.pdbx_description
1 polymer ?
#
loop_
_entity_poly.entity_id
_entity_poly.type
_entity_poly.pdbx_seq_one_letter_code
_entity_poly.pdbx_strand_id
1 'polypeptide(L)'
;MSNINYQVLREKAEKATKGSYIVGHTSVNQHGNLTGVFVCQKWKGEPGGVIAECHVNCLIESDAQAYANAEFIAEANPATVLALLDERERNQQYIKRRDQENEDIALTVGKLRVELEAEKQRAKVLFMENARLKSGIAGLIHLGIRYADVEVMKIAGDAQLSTPCTDSIINSIATGIRIKGE
;
A
#
# COMPACT_ATOMS: atom_id res chain seq x y z
N MET A 1 -6.02 12.74 -18.89
CA MET A 1 -7.13 12.56 -17.92
C MET A 1 -8.27 13.45 -18.35
N SER A 2 -9.47 12.89 -18.49
CA SER A 2 -10.68 13.66 -18.78
C SER A 2 -11.01 14.60 -17.60
N ASN A 3 -11.33 15.86 -17.89
CA ASN A 3 -11.61 16.90 -16.89
C ASN A 3 -13.07 16.77 -16.38
N ILE A 4 -13.40 15.63 -15.79
CA ILE A 4 -14.75 15.35 -15.29
C ILE A 4 -14.95 16.12 -13.98
N ASN A 5 -15.97 16.99 -13.95
CA ASN A 5 -16.41 17.63 -12.72
C ASN A 5 -17.34 16.70 -11.94
N TYR A 6 -16.77 15.99 -10.96
CA TYR A 6 -17.48 15.00 -10.14
C TYR A 6 -18.60 15.60 -9.27
N GLN A 7 -18.42 16.83 -8.80
CA GLN A 7 -19.45 17.51 -7.99
C GLN A 7 -20.68 17.83 -8.84
N VAL A 8 -20.47 18.38 -10.03
CA VAL A 8 -21.55 18.64 -10.99
C VAL A 8 -22.22 17.33 -11.42
N LEU A 9 -21.46 16.25 -11.60
CA LEU A 9 -22.02 14.94 -11.93
C LEU A 9 -22.88 14.38 -10.79
N ARG A 10 -22.42 14.48 -9.54
CA ARG A 10 -23.18 14.10 -8.35
C ARG A 10 -24.50 14.86 -8.27
N GLU A 11 -24.46 16.18 -8.37
CA GLU A 11 -25.67 17.03 -8.30
C GLU A 11 -26.68 16.68 -9.40
N LYS A 12 -26.21 16.37 -10.62
CA LYS A 12 -27.07 15.92 -11.70
C LYS A 12 -27.70 14.56 -11.39
N ALA A 13 -26.92 13.61 -10.87
CA ALA A 13 -27.41 12.29 -10.51
C ALA A 13 -28.43 12.35 -9.34
N GLU A 14 -28.21 13.19 -8.33
CA GLU A 14 -29.15 13.37 -7.21
C GLU A 14 -30.48 13.98 -7.62
N LYS A 15 -30.47 14.87 -8.63
CA LYS A 15 -31.67 15.51 -9.20
C LYS A 15 -32.41 14.62 -10.20
N ALA A 16 -31.75 13.64 -10.79
CA ALA A 16 -32.35 12.72 -11.74
C ALA A 16 -33.32 11.74 -11.06
N THR A 17 -34.11 11.02 -11.86
CA THR A 17 -35.06 10.04 -11.33
C THR A 17 -34.34 8.97 -10.51
N LYS A 18 -34.79 8.80 -9.26
CA LYS A 18 -34.14 7.88 -8.32
C LYS A 18 -34.48 6.42 -8.61
N GLY A 19 -33.60 5.53 -8.15
CA GLY A 19 -33.78 4.09 -8.23
C GLY A 19 -33.12 3.47 -9.47
N SER A 20 -33.35 2.17 -9.64
CA SER A 20 -32.78 1.42 -10.76
C SER A 20 -33.62 1.58 -12.02
N TYR A 21 -32.95 1.53 -13.16
CA TYR A 21 -33.59 1.50 -14.47
C TYR A 21 -33.48 0.10 -15.07
N ILE A 22 -34.33 -0.20 -16.05
CA ILE A 22 -34.30 -1.42 -16.85
C ILE A 22 -34.65 -1.11 -18.30
N VAL A 23 -34.27 -1.99 -19.21
CA VAL A 23 -34.79 -1.96 -20.59
C VAL A 23 -36.29 -2.30 -20.53
N GLY A 24 -37.09 -1.45 -21.18
CA GLY A 24 -38.54 -1.52 -21.19
C GLY A 24 -39.08 -1.97 -22.54
N HIS A 25 -40.13 -1.28 -22.98
CA HIS A 25 -40.83 -1.58 -24.23
C HIS A 25 -39.97 -1.24 -25.47
N THR A 26 -40.49 -1.60 -26.64
CA THR A 26 -39.90 -1.23 -27.93
C THR A 26 -40.95 -0.56 -28.81
N SER A 27 -40.47 0.30 -29.70
CA SER A 27 -41.27 0.94 -30.75
C SER A 27 -40.95 0.29 -32.09
N VAL A 28 -41.98 0.01 -32.88
CA VAL A 28 -41.85 -0.57 -34.22
C VAL A 28 -42.72 0.21 -35.20
N ASN A 29 -42.26 0.33 -36.45
CA ASN A 29 -43.05 0.98 -37.50
C ASN A 29 -44.10 0.01 -38.10
N GLN A 30 -44.93 0.54 -39.01
CA GLN A 30 -45.95 -0.24 -39.73
C GLN A 30 -45.43 -1.43 -40.54
N HIS A 31 -44.12 -1.48 -40.82
CA HIS A 31 -43.45 -2.56 -41.54
C HIS A 31 -42.82 -3.60 -40.60
N GLY A 32 -42.95 -3.43 -39.28
CA GLY A 32 -42.38 -4.32 -38.26
C GLY A 32 -40.91 -4.05 -37.93
N ASN A 33 -40.31 -2.98 -38.46
CA ASN A 33 -38.93 -2.64 -38.17
C ASN A 33 -38.84 -1.86 -36.85
N LEU A 34 -37.82 -2.16 -36.04
CA LEU A 34 -37.54 -1.45 -34.79
C LEU A 34 -37.27 0.05 -35.07
N THR A 35 -37.90 0.91 -34.28
CA THR A 35 -37.70 2.36 -34.34
C THR A 35 -37.13 2.93 -33.04
N GLY A 36 -37.28 2.22 -31.92
CA GLY A 36 -36.70 2.63 -30.65
C GLY A 36 -36.80 1.57 -29.55
N VAL A 37 -35.88 1.65 -28.59
CA VAL A 37 -35.86 0.83 -27.37
C VAL A 37 -35.96 1.76 -26.16
N PHE A 38 -36.93 1.52 -25.27
CA PHE A 38 -37.16 2.38 -24.12
C PHE A 38 -36.32 1.95 -22.91
N VAL A 39 -35.84 2.93 -22.15
CA VAL A 39 -35.29 2.75 -20.81
C VAL A 39 -36.36 3.21 -19.82
N CYS A 40 -36.74 2.35 -18.90
CA CYS A 40 -37.81 2.61 -17.93
C CYS A 40 -37.29 2.56 -16.50
N GLN A 41 -37.99 3.25 -15.61
CA GLN A 41 -37.80 3.06 -14.17
C GLN A 41 -38.27 1.65 -13.79
N LYS A 42 -37.45 0.92 -13.02
CA LYS A 42 -37.82 -0.39 -12.49
C LYS A 42 -38.90 -0.22 -11.41
N TRP A 43 -40.08 -0.76 -11.64
CA TRP A 43 -41.17 -0.75 -10.67
C TRP A 43 -41.66 -2.16 -10.41
N LYS A 44 -41.47 -2.65 -9.18
CA LYS A 44 -41.82 -4.03 -8.76
C LYS A 44 -41.24 -5.13 -9.67
N GLY A 45 -40.09 -4.89 -10.29
CA GLY A 45 -39.44 -5.83 -11.20
C GLY A 45 -39.75 -5.61 -12.69
N GLU A 46 -40.78 -4.80 -12.99
CA GLU A 46 -41.29 -4.58 -14.34
C GLU A 46 -40.98 -3.16 -14.85
N PRO A 47 -41.08 -2.92 -16.18
CA PRO A 47 -40.93 -1.59 -16.75
C PRO A 47 -42.05 -0.67 -16.27
N GLY A 48 -41.69 0.38 -15.54
CA GLY A 48 -42.58 1.45 -15.10
C GLY A 48 -42.59 2.62 -16.10
N GLY A 49 -42.46 3.84 -15.57
CA GLY A 49 -42.41 5.05 -16.39
C GLY A 49 -41.18 5.09 -17.31
N VAL A 50 -41.36 5.57 -18.54
CA VAL A 50 -40.29 5.77 -19.51
C VAL A 50 -39.39 6.94 -19.06
N ILE A 51 -38.08 6.72 -19.08
CA ILE A 51 -37.04 7.68 -18.72
C ILE A 51 -36.34 8.22 -19.98
N ALA A 52 -36.05 7.34 -20.93
CA ALA A 52 -35.37 7.68 -22.17
C ALA A 52 -35.78 6.71 -23.29
N GLU A 53 -35.59 7.12 -24.53
CA GLU A 53 -35.75 6.27 -25.72
C GLU A 53 -34.44 6.28 -26.52
N CYS A 54 -33.94 5.09 -26.84
CA CYS A 54 -32.83 4.88 -27.75
C CYS A 54 -33.38 4.63 -29.14
N HIS A 55 -33.41 5.68 -29.97
CA HIS A 55 -33.92 5.60 -31.33
C HIS A 55 -32.99 4.82 -32.26
N VAL A 56 -33.58 3.98 -33.10
CA VAL A 56 -32.92 3.46 -34.31
C VAL A 56 -32.80 4.62 -35.30
N ASN A 57 -31.58 5.09 -35.52
CA ASN A 57 -31.29 6.23 -36.39
C ASN A 57 -30.16 5.87 -37.38
N CYS A 58 -29.79 6.81 -38.25
CA CYS A 58 -28.78 6.58 -39.29
C CYS A 58 -27.36 6.30 -38.79
N LEU A 59 -27.09 6.46 -37.50
CA LEU A 59 -25.81 6.15 -36.86
C LEU A 59 -25.81 4.80 -36.12
N ILE A 60 -26.94 4.09 -36.12
CA ILE A 60 -27.08 2.75 -35.54
C ILE A 60 -26.99 1.73 -36.68
N GLU A 61 -26.06 0.77 -36.54
CA GLU A 61 -25.78 -0.24 -37.56
C GLU A 61 -26.72 -1.46 -37.45
N SER A 62 -27.34 -1.68 -36.28
CA SER A 62 -28.25 -2.81 -36.05
C SER A 62 -29.22 -2.57 -34.90
N ASP A 63 -30.33 -3.30 -34.91
CA ASP A 63 -31.30 -3.34 -33.81
C ASP A 63 -30.63 -3.71 -32.47
N ALA A 64 -29.68 -4.65 -32.50
CA ALA A 64 -28.93 -5.07 -31.32
C ALA A 64 -28.14 -3.91 -30.67
N GLN A 65 -27.64 -2.97 -31.48
CA GLN A 65 -26.96 -1.79 -30.96
C GLN A 65 -27.93 -0.80 -30.29
N ALA A 66 -29.18 -0.71 -30.74
CA ALA A 66 -30.21 0.07 -30.05
C ALA A 66 -30.53 -0.52 -28.67
N TYR A 67 -30.62 -1.86 -28.56
CA TYR A 67 -30.74 -2.53 -27.26
C TYR A 67 -29.51 -2.29 -26.37
N ALA A 68 -28.30 -2.45 -26.91
CA ALA A 68 -27.07 -2.21 -26.16
C ALA A 68 -26.98 -0.78 -25.60
N ASN A 69 -27.44 0.22 -26.37
CA ASN A 69 -27.53 1.61 -25.88
C ASN A 69 -28.51 1.74 -24.72
N ALA A 70 -29.69 1.12 -24.81
CA ALA A 70 -30.69 1.14 -23.75
C ALA A 70 -30.19 0.42 -22.50
N GLU A 71 -29.55 -0.75 -22.64
CA GLU A 71 -28.93 -1.51 -21.56
C GLU A 71 -27.84 -0.69 -20.86
N PHE A 72 -26.97 -0.03 -21.62
CA PHE A 72 -25.94 0.82 -21.05
C PHE A 72 -26.53 1.97 -20.24
N ILE A 73 -27.55 2.67 -20.76
CA ILE A 73 -28.21 3.78 -20.03
C ILE A 73 -28.94 3.25 -18.79
N ALA A 74 -29.55 2.06 -18.88
CA ALA A 74 -30.21 1.43 -17.75
C ALA A 74 -29.22 1.07 -16.63
N GLU A 75 -28.04 0.56 -16.98
CA GLU A 75 -26.99 0.20 -16.03
C GLU A 75 -26.27 1.44 -15.48
N ALA A 76 -25.93 2.41 -16.34
CA ALA A 76 -25.28 3.68 -16.01
C ALA A 76 -26.25 4.74 -15.45
N ASN A 77 -27.30 4.30 -14.76
CA ASN A 77 -28.32 5.15 -14.17
C ASN A 77 -27.77 6.00 -13.00
N PRO A 78 -28.54 6.98 -12.49
CA PRO A 78 -28.11 7.85 -11.40
C PRO A 78 -27.67 7.12 -10.13
N ALA A 79 -28.32 6.00 -9.77
CA ALA A 79 -27.95 5.23 -8.58
C ALA A 79 -26.56 4.59 -8.74
N THR A 80 -26.27 4.02 -9.91
CA THR A 80 -24.94 3.47 -10.24
C THR A 80 -23.88 4.56 -10.23
N VAL A 81 -24.16 5.72 -10.84
CA VAL A 81 -23.22 6.86 -10.85
C VAL A 81 -22.92 7.32 -9.42
N LEU A 82 -23.92 7.48 -8.56
CA LEU A 82 -23.70 7.88 -7.17
C LEU A 82 -22.88 6.86 -6.40
N ALA A 83 -23.15 5.55 -6.57
CA ALA A 83 -22.37 4.49 -5.94
C ALA A 83 -20.88 4.53 -6.36
N LEU A 84 -20.60 4.76 -7.64
CA LEU A 84 -19.23 4.90 -8.14
C LEU A 84 -18.54 6.15 -7.59
N LEU A 85 -19.27 7.26 -7.43
CA LEU A 85 -18.73 8.48 -6.82
C LEU A 85 -18.43 8.29 -5.33
N ASP A 86 -19.28 7.60 -4.59
CA ASP A 86 -19.08 7.26 -3.18
C ASP A 86 -17.88 6.33 -2.99
N GLU A 87 -17.73 5.32 -3.86
CA GLU A 87 -16.54 4.46 -3.87
C GLU A 87 -15.26 5.24 -4.15
N ARG A 88 -15.29 6.13 -5.16
CA ARG A 88 -14.17 7.00 -5.48
C ARG A 88 -13.78 7.88 -4.29
N GLU A 89 -14.73 8.51 -3.62
CA GLU A 89 -14.46 9.35 -2.45
C GLU A 89 -13.86 8.56 -1.29
N ARG A 90 -14.38 7.35 -1.00
CA ARG A 90 -13.79 6.44 -0.01
C ARG A 90 -12.35 6.05 -0.36
N ASN A 91 -12.09 5.73 -1.63
CA ASN A 91 -10.75 5.38 -2.10
C ASN A 91 -9.78 6.56 -1.98
N GLN A 92 -10.22 7.79 -2.24
CA GLN A 92 -9.42 8.99 -2.05
C GLN A 92 -9.07 9.23 -0.57
N GLN A 93 -10.03 9.01 0.33
CA GLN A 93 -9.77 9.09 1.78
C GLN A 93 -8.79 8.01 2.24
N TYR A 94 -8.91 6.79 1.72
CA TYR A 94 -8.00 5.69 2.02
C TYR A 94 -6.55 6.02 1.61
N ILE A 95 -6.35 6.54 0.39
CA ILE A 95 -5.01 6.95 -0.09
C ILE A 95 -4.42 8.02 0.83
N LYS A 96 -5.19 9.06 1.17
CA LYS A 96 -4.71 10.11 2.10
C LYS A 96 -4.26 9.55 3.46
N ARG A 97 -5.00 8.60 4.04
CA ARG A 97 -4.60 7.96 5.31
C ARG A 97 -3.33 7.13 5.15
N ARG A 98 -3.19 6.40 4.05
CA ARG A 98 -1.98 5.62 3.75
C ARG A 98 -0.76 6.50 3.54
N ASP A 99 -0.93 7.64 2.88
CA ASP A 99 0.16 8.60 2.68
C ASP A 99 0.62 9.17 4.03
N GLN A 100 -0.31 9.53 4.93
CA GLN A 100 0.03 9.97 6.28
C GLN A 100 0.74 8.88 7.09
N GLU A 101 0.21 7.66 7.07
CA GLU A 101 0.84 6.53 7.77
C GLU A 101 2.25 6.24 7.25
N ASN A 102 2.44 6.31 5.92
CA ASN A 102 3.75 6.14 5.30
C ASN A 102 4.73 7.25 5.71
N GLU A 103 4.26 8.49 5.84
CA GLU A 103 5.07 9.61 6.34
C GLU A 103 5.50 9.38 7.80
N ASP A 104 4.59 8.97 8.67
CA ASP A 104 4.87 8.67 10.07
C ASP A 104 5.86 7.49 10.22
N ILE A 105 5.71 6.46 9.38
CA ILE A 105 6.65 5.34 9.28
C ILE A 105 8.03 5.85 8.83
N ALA A 106 8.09 6.69 7.79
CA ALA A 106 9.35 7.22 7.28
C ALA A 106 10.10 8.04 8.34
N LEU A 107 9.38 8.85 9.12
CA LEU A 107 9.93 9.60 10.25
C LEU A 107 10.48 8.68 11.34
N THR A 108 9.73 7.63 11.69
CA THR A 108 10.14 6.66 12.72
C THR A 108 11.38 5.88 12.28
N VAL A 109 11.38 5.37 11.05
CA VAL A 109 12.53 4.68 10.46
C VAL A 109 13.75 5.60 10.40
N GLY A 110 13.55 6.89 10.09
CA GLY A 110 14.61 7.90 10.12
C GLY A 110 15.27 8.02 11.49
N LYS A 111 14.48 8.12 12.56
CA LYS A 111 14.99 8.19 13.95
C LYS A 111 15.76 6.92 14.35
N LEU A 112 15.18 5.76 14.09
CA LEU A 112 15.81 4.47 14.40
C LEU A 112 17.14 4.27 13.67
N ARG A 113 17.26 4.77 12.43
CA ARG A 113 18.55 4.73 11.70
C ARG A 113 19.62 5.56 12.38
N VAL A 114 19.27 6.75 12.88
CA VAL A 114 20.21 7.62 13.60
C VAL A 114 20.63 6.98 14.93
N GLU A 115 19.67 6.46 15.69
CA GLU A 115 19.93 5.76 16.95
C GLU A 115 20.81 4.53 16.75
N LEU A 116 20.52 3.72 15.73
CA LEU A 116 21.31 2.54 15.38
C LEU A 116 22.75 2.91 15.02
N GLU A 117 22.95 4.00 14.26
CA GLU A 117 24.30 4.44 13.89
C GLU A 117 25.08 4.95 15.10
N ALA A 118 24.42 5.67 16.01
CA ALA A 118 25.02 6.11 17.27
C ALA A 118 25.45 4.92 18.15
N GLU A 119 24.62 3.89 18.27
CA GLU A 119 24.95 2.67 19.03
C GLU A 119 26.09 1.87 18.38
N LYS A 120 26.09 1.74 17.05
CA LYS A 120 27.23 1.12 16.32
C LYS A 120 28.53 1.85 16.59
N GLN A 121 28.51 3.18 16.60
CA GLN A 121 29.69 3.98 16.89
C GLN A 121 30.16 3.81 18.34
N ARG A 122 29.24 3.76 19.31
CA ARG A 122 29.55 3.47 20.73
C ARG A 122 30.18 2.09 20.88
N ALA A 123 29.60 1.07 20.27
CA ALA A 123 30.14 -0.29 20.30
C ALA A 123 31.56 -0.35 19.72
N LYS A 124 31.82 0.38 18.62
CA LYS A 124 33.16 0.47 18.03
C LYS A 124 34.18 1.12 18.98
N VAL A 125 33.80 2.21 19.66
CA VAL A 125 34.67 2.88 20.65
C VAL A 125 35.00 1.92 21.80
N LEU A 126 33.98 1.26 22.38
CA LEU A 126 34.16 0.29 23.46
C LEU A 126 35.02 -0.91 23.06
N PHE A 127 34.90 -1.37 21.81
CA PHE A 127 35.73 -2.44 21.28
C PHE A 127 37.21 -2.00 21.19
N MET A 128 37.49 -0.80 20.69
CA MET A 128 38.84 -0.26 20.62
C MET A 128 39.46 -0.04 22.00
N GLU A 129 38.67 0.45 22.96
CA GLU A 129 39.11 0.63 24.35
C GLU A 129 39.44 -0.71 25.01
N ASN A 130 38.57 -1.72 24.87
CA ASN A 130 38.85 -3.07 25.36
C ASN A 130 40.14 -3.65 24.77
N ALA A 131 40.37 -3.48 23.46
CA ALA A 131 41.60 -3.93 22.82
C ALA A 131 42.84 -3.22 23.40
N ARG A 132 42.74 -1.90 23.64
CA ARG A 132 43.82 -1.10 24.25
C ARG A 132 44.10 -1.54 25.69
N LEU A 133 43.06 -1.76 26.51
CA LEU A 133 43.21 -2.22 27.90
C LEU A 133 43.84 -3.61 27.96
N LYS A 134 43.39 -4.56 27.13
CA LYS A 134 43.99 -5.90 27.03
C LYS A 134 45.48 -5.85 26.70
N SER A 135 45.86 -5.03 25.72
CA SER A 135 47.26 -4.83 25.34
C SER A 135 48.10 -4.19 26.46
N GLY A 136 47.56 -3.16 27.12
CA GLY A 136 48.22 -2.50 28.25
C GLY A 136 48.47 -3.44 29.44
N ILE A 137 47.45 -4.22 29.82
CA ILE A 137 47.56 -5.23 30.88
C ILE A 137 48.63 -6.28 30.52
N ALA A 138 48.63 -6.79 29.29
CA ALA A 138 49.64 -7.75 28.82
C ALA A 138 51.07 -7.20 28.92
N GLY A 139 51.28 -5.93 28.53
CA GLY A 139 52.59 -5.26 28.63
C GLY A 139 53.08 -5.10 30.08
N LEU A 140 52.19 -4.73 31.00
CA LEU A 140 52.52 -4.59 32.44
C LEU A 140 52.90 -5.93 33.07
N ILE A 141 52.19 -7.01 32.71
CA ILE A 141 52.54 -8.39 33.11
C ILE A 141 53.94 -8.76 32.61
N HIS A 142 54.26 -8.46 31.33
CA HIS A 142 55.55 -8.78 30.74
C HIS A 142 56.72 -8.06 31.43
N LEU A 143 56.51 -6.82 31.88
CA LEU A 143 57.50 -6.04 32.63
C LEU A 143 57.71 -6.51 34.09
N GLY A 144 57.03 -7.58 34.51
CA GLY A 144 57.18 -8.13 35.86
C GLY A 144 56.54 -7.28 36.96
N ILE A 145 55.77 -6.24 36.58
CA ILE A 145 54.95 -5.45 37.48
C ILE A 145 53.70 -6.29 37.81
N ARG A 146 53.90 -7.37 38.58
CA ARG A 146 52.80 -8.16 39.11
C ARG A 146 52.12 -7.31 40.17
N TYR A 147 50.97 -6.75 39.81
CA TYR A 147 50.05 -6.12 40.75
C TYR A 147 49.88 -7.03 41.97
N ALA A 148 50.06 -6.47 43.16
CA ALA A 148 50.04 -7.18 44.43
C ALA A 148 48.63 -7.68 44.84
N ASP A 149 47.68 -7.80 43.89
CA ASP A 149 46.26 -8.01 44.16
C ASP A 149 45.65 -9.10 43.25
N VAL A 150 45.03 -10.10 43.88
CA VAL A 150 44.50 -11.32 43.24
C VAL A 150 43.33 -11.00 42.32
N GLU A 151 42.55 -9.96 42.61
CA GLU A 151 41.41 -9.54 41.77
C GLU A 151 41.87 -9.03 40.40
N VAL A 152 43.00 -8.32 40.34
CA VAL A 152 43.58 -7.80 39.09
C VAL A 152 44.08 -8.96 38.21
N MET A 153 44.65 -10.01 38.82
CA MET A 153 45.05 -11.24 38.11
C MET A 153 43.86 -11.97 37.51
N LYS A 154 42.73 -12.01 38.21
CA LYS A 154 41.47 -12.60 37.72
C LYS A 154 40.94 -11.84 36.51
N ILE A 155 40.86 -10.52 36.59
CA ILE A 155 40.40 -9.65 35.50
C ILE A 155 41.31 -9.76 34.27
N ALA A 156 42.63 -9.85 34.47
CA ALA A 156 43.57 -10.05 33.38
C ALA A 156 43.41 -11.42 32.69
N GLY A 157 43.14 -12.48 33.46
CA GLY A 157 42.82 -13.81 32.93
C GLY A 157 41.49 -13.82 32.17
N ASP A 158 40.44 -13.22 32.72
CA ASP A 158 39.13 -13.13 32.09
C ASP A 158 39.18 -12.30 30.80
N ALA A 159 40.00 -11.26 30.75
CA ALA A 159 40.22 -10.46 29.55
C ALA A 159 41.00 -11.21 28.45
N GLN A 160 41.74 -12.27 28.77
CA GLN A 160 42.40 -13.14 27.79
C GLN A 160 41.48 -14.22 27.22
N LEU A 161 40.36 -14.53 27.89
CA LEU A 161 39.40 -15.50 27.39
C LEU A 161 38.73 -15.00 26.08
N SER A 162 38.51 -15.96 25.18
CA SER A 162 37.74 -15.73 23.97
C SER A 162 36.33 -15.26 24.32
N THR A 163 35.78 -14.31 23.55
CA THR A 163 34.40 -13.89 23.76
C THR A 163 33.48 -14.77 22.94
N PRO A 164 32.19 -14.92 23.31
CA PRO A 164 31.22 -15.67 22.50
C PRO A 164 31.15 -15.17 21.05
N CYS A 165 31.40 -13.88 20.82
CA CYS A 165 31.50 -13.30 19.48
C CYS A 165 32.75 -13.83 18.73
N THR A 166 33.91 -13.84 19.40
CA THR A 166 35.15 -14.40 18.83
C THR A 166 35.01 -15.89 18.55
N ASP A 167 34.40 -16.66 19.46
CA ASP A 167 34.12 -18.09 19.29
C ASP A 167 33.16 -18.35 18.12
N SER A 168 32.12 -17.52 17.96
CA SER A 168 31.18 -17.62 16.84
C SER A 168 31.86 -17.33 15.50
N ILE A 169 32.79 -16.36 15.45
CA ILE A 169 33.57 -16.04 14.25
C ILE A 169 34.52 -17.20 13.91
N ILE A 170 35.25 -17.72 14.91
CA ILE A 170 36.16 -18.87 14.74
C ILE A 170 35.39 -20.09 14.25
N ASN A 171 34.22 -20.39 14.83
CA ASN A 171 33.38 -21.49 14.38
C ASN A 171 32.84 -21.30 12.96
N SER A 172 32.47 -20.07 12.58
CA SER A 172 32.02 -19.76 11.21
C SER A 172 33.14 -19.96 10.19
N ILE A 173 34.37 -19.58 10.55
CA ILE A 173 35.58 -19.80 9.73
C ILE A 173 35.90 -21.30 9.63
N ALA A 174 35.90 -22.01 10.76
CA ALA A 174 36.21 -23.44 10.83
C ALA A 174 35.19 -24.32 10.08
N THR A 175 33.93 -23.90 10.02
CA THR A 175 32.86 -24.58 9.26
C THR A 175 32.82 -24.20 7.78
N GLY A 176 33.72 -23.31 7.32
CA GLY A 176 33.80 -22.90 5.92
C GLY A 176 32.68 -21.96 5.46
N ILE A 177 31.89 -21.41 6.40
CA ILE A 177 30.84 -20.45 6.09
C ILE A 177 31.51 -19.08 5.91
N ARG A 178 31.80 -18.71 4.65
CA ARG A 178 32.13 -17.32 4.32
C ARG A 178 30.98 -16.43 4.79
N ILE A 179 31.26 -15.51 5.73
CA ILE A 179 30.38 -14.38 5.99
C ILE A 179 30.29 -13.60 4.66
N LYS A 180 29.20 -13.77 3.93
CA LYS A 180 28.92 -12.99 2.72
C LYS A 180 28.74 -11.54 3.17
N GLY A 181 29.73 -10.71 2.88
CA GLY A 181 29.75 -9.30 3.25
C GLY A 181 31.02 -8.57 2.86
N GLU A 182 31.50 -8.77 1.63
CA GLU A 182 32.09 -7.73 0.78
C GLU A 182 31.42 -7.82 -0.60
#